data_AF-A0A6P0Y3B2-F1
#
_entry.id   AF-A0A6P0Y3B2-F1
#
_cell.length_a   1.000
_cell.length_b   1.000
_cell.length_c   1.000
_cell.angle_alpha   90.00
_cell.angle_beta   90.00
_cell.angle_gamma   90.00
#
_symmetry.space_group_name_H-M   'P 1'
#
loop_
_entity.id
_entity.type
_entity.pdbx_description
1 polymer ?
#
loop_
_entity_poly.entity_id
_entity_poly.type
_entity_poly.pdbx_seq_one_letter_code
_entity_poly.pdbx_strand_id
1 'polypeptide(L)'
;FNGYGFAIGTGAGLVAAILTKGVILPVVNNSQIQEYVLFLVPSICSFVGCILGTFLTPATNLETINNFYRVTRPFGFWGVVSKNLPTNIQAKIQTENRRDIMAALIATPWQLVLFLMGIMLMMKQWDNFGILLLIFILLSIGLYFTWFRYLDKI
;
A
#
# COMPACT_ATOMS: atom_id res chain seq x y z
N PHE A 1 -16.24 4.51 0.24
CA PHE A 1 -15.19 4.38 1.26
C PHE A 1 -14.75 5.78 1.65
N ASN A 2 -14.83 6.14 2.92
CA ASN A 2 -14.46 7.47 3.42
C ASN A 2 -13.40 7.35 4.52
N GLY A 3 -12.84 8.48 4.96
CA GLY A 3 -11.77 8.49 5.97
C GLY A 3 -12.22 7.90 7.32
N TYR A 4 -13.49 8.07 7.70
CA TYR A 4 -14.03 7.50 8.93
C TYR A 4 -14.16 5.97 8.87
N GLY A 5 -14.63 5.43 7.75
CA GLY A 5 -14.69 3.99 7.51
C GLY A 5 -13.31 3.35 7.59
N PHE A 6 -12.29 3.97 6.99
CA PHE A 6 -10.90 3.53 7.13
C PHE A 6 -10.42 3.52 8.60
N ALA A 7 -10.68 4.59 9.35
CA ALA A 7 -10.27 4.69 10.75
C ALA A 7 -10.97 3.65 11.65
N ILE A 8 -12.28 3.49 11.50
CA ILE A 8 -13.08 2.52 12.27
C ILE A 8 -12.67 1.09 11.94
N GLY A 9 -12.48 0.77 10.65
CA GLY A 9 -12.01 -0.56 10.23
C GLY A 9 -10.61 -0.89 10.76
N THR A 10 -9.67 0.06 10.64
CA THR A 10 -8.31 -0.12 11.18
C THR A 10 -8.34 -0.33 12.69
N GLY A 11 -9.13 0.46 13.42
CA GLY A 11 -9.31 0.30 14.87
C GLY A 11 -9.92 -1.05 15.24
N ALA A 12 -10.99 -1.47 14.55
CA ALA A 12 -11.63 -2.77 14.77
C ALA A 12 -10.69 -3.95 14.51
N GLY A 13 -9.89 -3.89 13.43
CA GLY A 13 -8.88 -4.89 13.12
C GLY A 13 -7.80 -4.97 14.20
N LEU A 14 -7.30 -3.82 14.66
CA LEU A 14 -6.25 -3.76 15.67
C LEU A 14 -6.73 -4.31 17.02
N VAL A 15 -7.93 -3.94 17.45
CA VAL A 15 -8.55 -4.49 18.67
C VAL A 15 -8.77 -6.00 18.52
N ALA A 16 -9.29 -6.46 17.37
CA ALA A 16 -9.47 -7.88 17.10
C ALA A 16 -8.15 -8.66 17.11
N ALA A 17 -7.05 -8.10 16.60
CA ALA A 17 -5.73 -8.73 16.65
C ALA A 17 -5.23 -8.92 18.08
N ILE A 18 -5.36 -7.89 18.92
CA ILE A 18 -4.96 -7.96 20.33
C ILE A 18 -5.80 -8.99 21.08
N LEU A 19 -7.13 -9.00 20.88
CA LEU A 19 -8.04 -9.96 21.52
C LEU A 19 -7.80 -11.39 21.04
N THR A 20 -7.60 -11.58 19.74
CA THR A 20 -7.28 -12.90 19.16
C THR A 20 -6.00 -13.45 19.76
N LYS A 21 -4.97 -12.60 19.89
CA LYS A 21 -3.71 -12.99 20.51
C LYS A 21 -3.85 -13.28 22.02
N GLY A 22 -4.62 -12.47 22.75
CA GLY A 22 -4.74 -12.59 24.20
C GLY A 22 -5.68 -13.71 24.68
N VAL A 23 -6.73 -14.01 23.92
CA VAL A 23 -7.84 -14.87 24.36
C VAL A 23 -7.93 -16.17 23.54
N ILE A 24 -7.68 -16.11 22.24
CA ILE A 24 -7.94 -17.25 21.33
C ILE A 24 -6.72 -18.17 21.22
N LEU A 25 -5.51 -17.62 21.10
CA LEU A 25 -4.26 -18.39 21.11
C LEU A 25 -4.12 -19.41 22.26
N PRO A 26 -4.40 -19.06 23.54
CA PRO A 26 -4.25 -20.02 24.64
C PRO A 26 -5.28 -21.16 24.61
N VAL A 27 -6.36 -21.04 23.82
CA VAL A 27 -7.42 -22.05 23.70
C VAL A 27 -7.15 -23.00 22.51
N VAL A 28 -6.45 -22.54 21.48
CA VAL A 28 -6.16 -23.34 20.27
C VAL A 28 -4.79 -24.00 20.40
N ASN A 29 -4.76 -25.32 20.57
CA ASN A 29 -3.53 -26.10 20.81
C ASN A 29 -2.71 -26.45 19.55
N ASN A 30 -3.17 -26.08 18.34
CA ASN A 30 -2.50 -26.42 17.08
C ASN A 30 -1.83 -25.19 16.46
N SER A 31 -0.50 -25.21 16.35
CA SER A 31 0.33 -24.10 15.88
C SER A 31 -0.01 -23.62 14.46
N GLN A 32 -0.38 -24.51 13.55
CA GLN A 32 -0.75 -24.10 12.19
C GLN A 32 -2.09 -23.36 12.17
N ILE A 33 -3.06 -23.82 12.97
CA ILE A 33 -4.38 -23.19 13.06
C ILE A 33 -4.27 -21.80 13.69
N GLN A 34 -3.36 -21.62 14.65
CA GLN A 34 -3.12 -20.35 15.31
C GLN A 34 -2.70 -19.24 14.33
N GLU A 35 -1.82 -19.52 13.37
CA GLU A 35 -1.38 -18.55 12.37
C GLU A 35 -2.54 -18.10 11.47
N TYR A 36 -3.35 -19.04 10.99
CA TYR A 36 -4.52 -18.72 10.19
C TYR A 36 -5.51 -17.86 10.96
N VAL A 37 -5.79 -18.20 12.22
CA VAL A 37 -6.72 -17.46 13.09
C VAL A 37 -6.22 -16.04 13.36
N LEU A 38 -4.93 -15.87 13.63
CA LEU A 38 -4.29 -14.56 13.83
C LEU A 38 -4.37 -13.65 12.60
N PHE A 39 -4.38 -14.23 11.40
CA PHE A 39 -4.53 -13.47 10.17
C PHE A 39 -6.00 -13.20 9.82
N LEU A 40 -6.84 -14.24 9.82
CA LEU A 40 -8.21 -14.18 9.32
C LEU A 40 -9.13 -13.36 10.22
N VAL A 41 -9.07 -13.56 11.54
CA VAL A 41 -10.01 -12.90 12.48
C VAL A 41 -9.85 -11.37 12.42
N PRO A 42 -8.64 -10.80 12.58
CA PRO A 42 -8.46 -9.35 12.49
C PRO A 42 -8.77 -8.80 11.10
N SER A 43 -8.45 -9.55 10.03
CA SER A 43 -8.73 -9.14 8.66
C SER A 43 -10.23 -9.04 8.40
N ILE A 44 -11.02 -10.03 8.82
CA ILE A 44 -12.48 -10.01 8.69
C ILE A 44 -13.07 -8.87 9.54
N CYS A 45 -12.64 -8.73 10.79
CA CYS A 45 -13.11 -7.64 11.65
C CYS A 45 -12.80 -6.26 11.07
N SER A 46 -11.58 -6.07 10.53
CA SER A 46 -11.19 -4.83 9.86
C SER A 46 -12.03 -4.56 8.61
N PHE A 47 -12.27 -5.59 7.80
CA PHE A 47 -13.07 -5.48 6.58
C PHE A 47 -14.53 -5.12 6.89
N VAL A 48 -15.15 -5.81 7.84
CA VAL A 48 -16.52 -5.51 8.28
C VAL A 48 -16.59 -4.12 8.91
N GLY A 49 -15.60 -3.75 9.74
CA GLY A 49 -15.50 -2.41 10.33
C GLY A 49 -15.36 -1.30 9.28
N CYS A 50 -14.59 -1.54 8.22
CA CYS A 50 -14.45 -0.64 7.06
C CYS A 50 -15.80 -0.41 6.36
N ILE A 51 -16.55 -1.49 6.13
CA ILE A 51 -17.86 -1.45 5.47
C ILE A 51 -18.88 -0.72 6.35
N LEU A 52 -19.04 -1.16 7.60
CA LEU A 52 -20.00 -0.56 8.53
C LEU A 52 -19.67 0.91 8.79
N GLY A 53 -18.40 1.22 9.05
CA GLY A 53 -17.94 2.59 9.23
C GLY A 53 -18.21 3.46 8.01
N THR A 54 -18.06 2.93 6.78
CA THR A 54 -18.38 3.68 5.56
C THR A 54 -19.88 3.97 5.42
N PHE A 55 -20.76 3.01 5.75
CA PHE A 55 -22.21 3.19 5.60
C PHE A 55 -22.86 3.99 6.73
N LEU A 56 -22.29 3.94 7.94
CA LEU A 56 -22.81 4.64 9.11
C LEU A 56 -22.34 6.10 9.21
N THR A 57 -21.40 6.52 8.36
CA THR A 57 -20.83 7.88 8.40
C THR A 57 -21.21 8.66 7.15
N PRO A 58 -21.34 10.00 7.26
CA PRO A 58 -21.74 10.82 6.12
C PRO A 58 -20.73 10.75 4.97
N ALA A 59 -21.20 11.01 3.75
CA ALA A 59 -20.35 11.09 2.58
C ALA A 59 -19.32 12.23 2.74
N THR A 60 -18.08 11.99 2.28
CA THR A 60 -17.01 13.00 2.32
C THR A 60 -17.39 14.22 1.47
N ASN A 61 -17.16 15.42 2.00
CA ASN A 61 -17.38 16.67 1.28
C ASN A 61 -16.57 16.70 -0.04
N LEU A 62 -17.20 17.16 -1.13
CA LEU A 62 -16.58 17.35 -2.44
C LEU A 62 -15.35 18.26 -2.39
N GLU A 63 -15.34 19.28 -1.53
CA GLU A 63 -14.18 20.16 -1.38
C GLU A 63 -12.95 19.39 -0.89
N THR A 64 -13.12 18.52 0.11
CA THR A 64 -12.05 17.66 0.63
C THR A 64 -11.55 16.69 -0.44
N ILE A 65 -12.46 16.09 -1.21
CA ILE A 65 -12.10 15.18 -2.32
C ILE A 65 -11.34 15.91 -3.42
N ASN A 66 -11.80 17.11 -3.80
CA ASN A 66 -11.14 17.93 -4.81
C ASN A 66 -9.75 18.37 -4.37
N ASN A 67 -9.60 18.78 -3.11
CA ASN A 67 -8.30 19.13 -2.54
C ASN A 67 -7.36 17.92 -2.50
N PHE A 68 -7.85 16.78 -2.03
CA PHE A 68 -7.09 15.51 -2.03
C PHE A 68 -6.60 15.15 -3.42
N TYR A 69 -7.45 15.21 -4.44
CA TYR A 69 -7.07 14.88 -5.81
C TYR A 69 -6.01 15.84 -6.38
N ARG A 70 -6.10 17.15 -6.07
CA ARG A 70 -5.12 18.16 -6.51
C ARG A 70 -3.75 17.96 -5.86
N VAL A 71 -3.72 17.63 -4.56
CA VAL A 71 -2.50 17.51 -3.77
C VAL A 71 -1.84 16.15 -3.98
N THR A 72 -2.59 15.07 -3.80
CA THR A 72 -2.07 13.70 -3.79
C THR A 72 -1.91 13.12 -5.18
N ARG A 73 -2.61 13.68 -6.19
CA ARG A 73 -2.58 13.22 -7.60
C ARG A 73 -2.69 11.69 -7.70
N PRO A 74 -3.75 11.08 -7.15
CA PRO A 74 -3.82 9.64 -7.04
C PRO A 74 -3.96 8.97 -8.42
N PHE A 75 -3.31 7.83 -8.60
CA PHE A 75 -3.56 6.93 -9.73
C PHE A 75 -4.89 6.17 -9.56
N GLY A 76 -5.48 5.72 -10.68
CA GLY A 76 -6.72 4.93 -10.69
C GLY A 76 -7.95 5.64 -11.28
N PHE A 77 -9.15 5.21 -10.85
CA PHE A 77 -10.43 5.58 -11.47
C PHE A 77 -11.09 6.82 -10.84
N TRP A 78 -10.50 7.99 -11.08
CA TRP A 78 -10.97 9.27 -10.51
C TRP A 78 -11.80 10.14 -11.47
N GLY A 79 -12.46 9.52 -12.45
CA GLY A 79 -13.12 10.23 -13.56
C GLY A 79 -14.15 11.29 -13.13
N VAL A 80 -14.85 11.09 -12.02
CA VAL A 80 -15.86 12.03 -11.49
C VAL A 80 -15.21 13.32 -10.98
N VAL A 81 -14.04 13.23 -10.33
CA VAL A 81 -13.33 14.36 -9.72
C VAL A 81 -12.43 15.04 -10.76
N SER A 82 -11.78 14.25 -11.61
CA SER A 82 -10.89 14.73 -12.66
C SER A 82 -11.59 15.67 -13.64
N LYS A 83 -12.85 15.36 -14.04
CA LYS A 83 -13.65 16.17 -14.95
C LYS A 83 -13.90 17.62 -14.48
N ASN A 84 -13.81 17.87 -13.17
CA ASN A 84 -14.00 19.20 -12.60
C ASN A 84 -12.73 20.08 -12.70
N LEU A 85 -11.63 19.57 -13.25
CA LEU A 85 -10.37 20.28 -13.38
C LEU A 85 -10.10 20.75 -14.81
N PRO A 86 -9.31 21.82 -15.00
CA PRO A 86 -8.83 22.22 -16.32
C PRO A 86 -8.07 21.11 -17.05
N THR A 87 -8.25 21.01 -18.36
CA THR A 87 -7.66 19.95 -19.21
C THR A 87 -6.13 19.88 -19.13
N ASN A 88 -5.45 21.02 -18.96
CA ASN A 88 -3.99 21.06 -18.81
C ASN A 88 -3.50 20.38 -17.51
N ILE A 89 -4.22 20.59 -16.40
CA ILE A 89 -3.91 19.96 -15.12
C ILE A 89 -4.21 18.46 -15.17
N GLN A 90 -5.33 18.08 -15.78
CA GLN A 90 -5.66 16.67 -15.99
C GLN A 90 -4.55 15.94 -16.76
N ALA A 91 -4.04 16.53 -17.85
CA ALA A 91 -2.98 15.94 -18.66
C ALA A 91 -1.66 15.78 -17.87
N LYS A 92 -1.30 16.77 -17.03
CA LYS A 92 -0.11 16.69 -16.16
C LYS A 92 -0.25 15.52 -15.17
N ILE A 93 -1.38 15.43 -14.47
CA ILE A 93 -1.65 14.35 -13.49
C ILE A 93 -1.65 12.98 -14.17
N GLN A 94 -2.25 12.84 -15.34
CA GLN A 94 -2.23 11.55 -16.07
C GLN A 94 -0.83 11.12 -16.48
N THR A 95 0.03 12.06 -16.87
CA THR A 95 1.42 11.78 -17.26
C THR A 95 2.26 11.36 -16.06
N GLU A 96 2.04 11.98 -14.90
CA GLU A 96 2.62 11.57 -13.61
C GLU A 96 2.13 10.18 -13.21
N ASN A 97 0.83 9.94 -13.18
CA ASN A 97 0.23 8.64 -12.84
C ASN A 97 0.76 7.49 -13.71
N ARG A 98 0.97 7.72 -15.02
CA ARG A 98 1.54 6.70 -15.91
C ARG A 98 2.97 6.33 -15.53
N ARG A 99 3.79 7.32 -15.17
CA ARG A 99 5.16 7.10 -14.70
C ARG A 99 5.16 6.41 -13.35
N ASP A 100 4.28 6.80 -12.43
CA ASP A 100 4.17 6.16 -11.11
C ASP A 100 3.74 4.70 -11.19
N ILE A 101 2.82 4.36 -12.10
CA ILE A 101 2.44 2.96 -12.35
C ILE A 101 3.63 2.16 -12.89
N MET A 102 4.37 2.70 -13.87
CA MET A 102 5.58 2.04 -14.38
C MET A 102 6.65 1.88 -13.29
N ALA A 103 6.84 2.92 -12.47
CA ALA A 103 7.76 2.90 -11.35
C ALA A 103 7.35 1.86 -10.30
N ALA A 104 6.05 1.73 -9.98
CA ALA A 104 5.54 0.73 -9.04
C ALA A 104 5.82 -0.71 -9.51
N LEU A 105 5.72 -0.98 -10.82
CA LEU A 105 6.06 -2.28 -11.40
C LEU A 105 7.55 -2.62 -11.27
N ILE A 106 8.44 -1.63 -11.30
CA ILE A 106 9.89 -1.82 -11.09
C ILE A 106 10.23 -1.84 -9.59
N ALA A 107 9.54 -1.03 -8.79
CA ALA A 107 9.74 -0.91 -7.35
C ALA A 107 9.39 -2.22 -6.61
N THR A 108 8.38 -2.95 -7.08
CA THR A 108 7.96 -4.22 -6.48
C THR A 108 9.08 -5.28 -6.50
N PRO A 109 9.64 -5.68 -7.66
CA PRO A 109 10.78 -6.60 -7.69
C PRO A 109 12.04 -5.98 -7.06
N TRP A 110 12.25 -4.66 -7.16
CA TRP A 110 13.37 -3.99 -6.49
C TRP A 110 13.33 -4.20 -4.97
N GLN A 111 12.15 -4.04 -4.36
CA GLN A 111 11.95 -4.24 -2.93
C GLN A 111 12.11 -5.71 -2.52
N LEU A 112 11.61 -6.64 -3.34
CA LEU A 112 11.80 -8.08 -3.10
C LEU A 112 13.28 -8.45 -3.12
N VAL A 113 14.05 -7.95 -4.10
CA VAL A 113 15.49 -8.20 -4.21
C VAL A 113 16.23 -7.62 -3.01
N LEU A 114 15.86 -6.41 -2.55
CA LEU A 114 16.45 -5.81 -1.35
C LEU A 114 16.27 -6.69 -0.11
N PHE A 115 15.08 -7.24 0.12
CA PHE A 115 14.84 -8.16 1.24
C PHE A 115 15.59 -9.48 1.10
N LEU A 116 15.56 -10.09 -0.08
CA LEU A 116 16.29 -11.33 -0.35
C LEU A 116 17.80 -11.15 -0.14
N MET A 117 18.35 -10.01 -0.57
CA MET A 117 19.76 -9.68 -0.39
C MET A 117 20.14 -9.66 1.10
N GLY A 118 19.31 -9.09 1.97
CA GLY A 118 19.51 -9.12 3.42
C GLY A 118 19.53 -10.54 4.00
N ILE A 119 18.62 -11.40 3.54
CA ILE A 119 18.57 -12.81 3.95
C ILE A 119 19.84 -13.56 3.47
N MET A 120 20.26 -13.38 2.21
CA MET A 120 21.44 -14.04 1.66
C MET A 120 22.74 -13.61 2.35
N LEU A 121 22.83 -12.33 2.75
CA LEU A 121 23.95 -11.82 3.54
C LEU A 121 24.02 -12.50 4.91
N MET A 122 22.88 -12.64 5.60
CA MET A 122 22.81 -13.34 6.89
C MET A 122 23.19 -14.82 6.76
N MET A 123 22.73 -15.48 5.69
CA MET A 123 23.04 -16.88 5.38
C MET A 123 24.46 -17.10 4.83
N LYS A 124 25.25 -16.04 4.62
CA LYS A 124 26.60 -16.06 4.04
C LYS A 124 26.68 -16.71 2.65
N GLN A 125 25.61 -16.58 1.86
CA GLN A 125 25.55 -17.09 0.48
C GLN A 125 26.02 -16.02 -0.51
N TRP A 126 27.33 -15.88 -0.65
CA TRP A 126 27.96 -14.78 -1.40
C TRP A 126 27.66 -14.80 -2.91
N ASP A 127 27.53 -15.98 -3.52
CA ASP A 127 27.23 -16.10 -4.95
C ASP A 127 25.84 -15.52 -5.27
N ASN A 128 24.83 -15.95 -4.52
CA ASN A 128 23.45 -15.46 -4.64
C ASN A 128 23.35 -13.97 -4.29
N PHE A 129 24.09 -13.53 -3.28
CA PHE A 129 24.17 -12.12 -2.91
C PHE A 129 24.71 -11.26 -4.06
N GLY A 130 25.77 -11.70 -4.74
CA GLY A 130 26.35 -10.97 -5.88
C GLY A 130 25.36 -10.79 -7.04
N ILE A 131 24.60 -11.84 -7.37
CA ILE A 131 23.56 -11.78 -8.41
C ILE A 131 22.44 -10.82 -8.01
N LEU A 132 21.96 -10.92 -6.77
CA LEU A 132 20.90 -10.03 -6.26
C LEU A 132 21.36 -8.58 -6.18
N LEU A 133 22.62 -8.32 -5.80
CA LEU A 133 23.20 -6.98 -5.80
C LEU A 133 23.23 -6.36 -7.20
N LEU A 134 23.61 -7.15 -8.21
CA LEU A 134 23.60 -6.70 -9.61
C LEU A 134 22.18 -6.34 -10.05
N ILE A 135 21.21 -7.22 -9.81
CA ILE A 135 19.79 -6.99 -10.13
C ILE A 135 19.28 -5.73 -9.41
N PHE A 136 19.63 -5.57 -8.13
CA PHE A 136 19.25 -4.41 -7.32
C PHE A 136 19.79 -3.11 -7.93
N ILE A 137 21.05 -3.09 -8.36
CA ILE A 137 21.65 -1.92 -9.01
C ILE A 137 20.93 -1.61 -10.32
N LEU A 138 20.66 -2.61 -11.17
CA LEU A 138 19.94 -2.41 -12.44
C LEU A 138 18.53 -1.84 -12.21
N LEU A 139 17.80 -2.40 -11.26
CA LEU A 139 16.47 -1.92 -10.90
C LEU A 139 16.51 -0.51 -10.26
N SER A 140 17.56 -0.20 -9.49
CA SER A 140 17.78 1.15 -8.93
C SER A 140 17.98 2.19 -10.04
N ILE A 141 18.75 1.84 -11.08
CA ILE A 141 18.92 2.67 -12.27
C ILE A 141 17.58 2.84 -13.00
N GLY A 142 16.82 1.75 -13.16
CA GLY A 142 15.48 1.79 -13.73
C GLY A 142 14.54 2.74 -12.98
N LEU A 143 14.51 2.67 -11.65
CA LEU A 143 13.74 3.57 -10.79
C LEU A 143 14.21 5.02 -10.88
N TYR A 144 15.52 5.24 -10.99
CA TYR A 144 16.06 6.58 -11.16
C TYR A 144 15.50 7.26 -12.40
N PHE A 145 15.49 6.56 -13.54
CA PHE A 145 15.00 7.11 -14.79
C PHE A 145 13.48 7.17 -14.90
N THR A 146 12.75 6.24 -14.29
CA THR A 146 11.28 6.19 -14.39
C THR A 146 10.58 7.10 -13.39
N TRP A 147 11.17 7.30 -12.21
CA TRP A 147 10.55 8.03 -11.11
C TRP A 147 11.42 9.17 -10.60
N PHE A 148 12.60 8.88 -10.06
CA PHE A 148 13.39 9.86 -9.29
C PHE A 148 13.72 11.14 -10.07
N ARG A 149 14.05 11.01 -11.37
CA ARG A 149 14.37 12.15 -12.25
C ARG A 149 13.22 13.13 -12.43
N TYR A 150 11.98 12.66 -12.27
CA TYR A 150 10.77 13.43 -12.55
C TYR A 150 10.10 13.98 -11.30
N LEU A 151 10.64 13.72 -10.10
CA LEU A 151 10.20 14.44 -8.92
C LEU A 151 10.53 15.93 -9.08
N ASP A 152 9.48 16.75 -9.09
CA ASP A 152 9.62 18.20 -9.01
C ASP A 152 10.37 18.50 -7.70
N LYS A 153 11.51 19.22 -7.81
CA LYS A 153 12.19 19.77 -6.62
C LYS A 153 11.26 20.82 -6.04
N ILE A 154 10.77 20.56 -4.82
CA ILE A 154 10.04 21.54 -4.01
C ILE A 154 10.98 22.69 -3.65
#